data_AF-A0A135SBX0-F1
#
_entry.id   AF-A0A135SBX0-F1
#
_cell.length_a   1.000
_cell.length_b   1.000
_cell.length_c   1.000
_cell.angle_alpha   90.00
_cell.angle_beta   90.00
_cell.angle_gamma   90.00
#
_symmetry.space_group_name_H-M   'P 1'
#
loop_
_entity.id
_entity.type
_entity.pdbx_description
1 polymer ?
#
loop_
_entity_poly.entity_id
_entity_poly.type
_entity_poly.pdbx_seq_one_letter_code
_entity_poly.pdbx_strand_id
1 'polypeptide(L)'
;MHPERLAPSILLILAAAAIAYYVEFRQGGHGPARFPIPASKGSVTYRSAKRIRGVFDGGLKMYGRGIRCNNRREGGHVDAVFLLEDGATLRNALIGADQNEGVHCLRSCTVENVWWTAVCEDALTMKGNGNGRVIGGGAQGARDKVIQHDGLGTVRIRQRARRSPEAHTR
;
A
#
# COMPACT_ATOMS: atom_id res chain seq x y z
N MET A 1 41.36 -48.09 71.22
CA MET A 1 42.19 -46.92 70.85
C MET A 1 41.62 -46.33 69.58
N HIS A 2 40.84 -45.26 69.69
CA HIS A 2 40.32 -44.53 68.52
C HIS A 2 41.12 -43.24 68.39
N PRO A 3 41.84 -43.03 67.27
CA PRO A 3 42.46 -41.76 66.99
C PRO A 3 41.49 -40.84 66.23
N GLU A 4 41.26 -39.67 66.83
CA GLU A 4 40.77 -38.44 66.21
C GLU A 4 41.50 -38.16 64.88
N ARG A 5 40.75 -37.91 63.80
CA ARG A 5 41.28 -37.24 62.59
C ARG A 5 40.25 -36.29 61.97
N LEU A 6 40.49 -35.01 62.23
CA LEU A 6 40.49 -33.86 61.31
C LEU A 6 39.32 -33.75 60.31
N ALA A 7 38.43 -32.80 60.57
CA ALA A 7 37.41 -32.34 59.63
C ALA A 7 38.04 -31.59 58.43
N PRO A 8 37.53 -31.78 57.19
CA PRO A 8 37.96 -30.98 56.05
C PRO A 8 37.16 -29.67 56.00
N SER A 9 37.88 -28.56 55.90
CA SER A 9 37.30 -27.23 55.63
C SER A 9 36.70 -27.21 54.22
N ILE A 10 35.37 -27.18 54.14
CA ILE A 10 34.65 -27.06 52.86
C ILE A 10 34.66 -25.58 52.45
N LEU A 11 35.50 -25.25 51.47
CA LEU A 11 35.50 -23.94 50.82
C LEU A 11 34.28 -23.85 49.90
N LEU A 12 33.23 -23.13 50.33
CA LEU A 12 32.06 -22.85 49.49
C LEU A 12 32.43 -21.85 48.38
N ILE A 13 32.54 -22.34 47.14
CA ILE A 13 32.61 -21.49 45.95
C ILE A 13 31.16 -21.12 45.57
N LEU A 14 30.73 -19.90 45.89
CA LEU A 14 29.47 -19.35 45.39
C LEU A 14 29.64 -19.00 43.90
N ALA A 15 29.18 -19.88 43.02
CA ALA A 15 29.02 -19.54 41.61
C ALA A 15 27.83 -18.58 41.46
N ALA A 16 28.09 -17.30 41.25
CA ALA A 16 27.05 -16.35 40.89
C ALA A 16 26.55 -16.66 39.47
N ALA A 17 25.34 -17.24 39.36
CA ALA A 17 24.67 -17.38 38.08
C ALA A 17 24.19 -16.00 37.61
N ALA A 18 24.89 -15.41 36.64
CA ALA A 18 24.39 -14.25 35.93
C ALA A 18 23.20 -14.68 35.06
N ILE A 19 21.98 -14.39 35.51
CA ILE A 19 20.78 -14.58 34.70
C ILE A 19 20.80 -13.51 33.61
N ALA A 20 21.21 -13.90 32.41
CA ALA A 20 21.02 -13.09 31.22
C ALA A 20 19.51 -13.06 30.90
N TYR A 21 18.86 -11.93 31.19
CA TYR A 21 17.52 -11.66 30.69
C TYR A 21 17.61 -11.39 29.18
N TYR A 22 17.34 -12.43 28.38
CA TYR A 22 17.13 -12.25 26.95
C TYR A 22 15.75 -11.61 26.75
N VAL A 23 15.73 -10.41 26.19
CA VAL A 23 14.50 -9.81 25.67
C VAL A 23 14.26 -10.40 24.29
N GLU A 24 13.29 -11.30 24.18
CA GLU A 24 12.83 -11.82 22.89
C GLU A 24 12.13 -10.68 22.13
N PHE A 25 12.84 -10.00 21.23
CA PHE A 25 12.23 -9.03 20.34
C PHE A 25 11.36 -9.80 19.33
N ARG A 26 10.05 -9.91 19.62
CA ARG A 26 9.09 -10.38 18.63
C ARG A 26 9.01 -9.34 17.52
N GLN A 27 9.78 -9.55 16.46
CA GLN A 27 9.49 -8.95 15.17
C GLN A 27 8.11 -9.47 14.74
N GLY A 28 7.05 -8.73 15.07
CA GLY A 28 5.77 -8.89 14.41
C GLY A 28 6.03 -8.81 12.91
N GLY A 29 5.64 -9.84 12.16
CA GLY A 29 6.02 -10.00 10.76
C GLY A 29 5.70 -8.74 9.96
N HIS A 30 6.73 -8.07 9.45
CA HIS A 30 6.62 -6.93 8.53
C HIS A 30 6.28 -7.46 7.12
N GLY A 31 5.19 -8.22 7.00
CA GLY A 31 4.61 -8.57 5.71
C GLY A 31 3.86 -7.36 5.13
N PRO A 32 3.67 -7.31 3.79
CA PRO A 32 2.90 -6.25 3.17
C PRO A 32 1.49 -6.20 3.79
N ALA A 33 1.03 -5.01 4.16
CA ALA A 33 -0.28 -4.81 4.74
C ALA A 33 -1.36 -5.34 3.77
N ARG A 34 -2.11 -6.36 4.20
CA ARG A 34 -3.27 -6.88 3.47
C ARG A 34 -4.52 -6.25 4.06
N PHE A 35 -5.28 -5.57 3.22
CA PHE A 35 -6.56 -4.97 3.57
C PHE A 35 -7.64 -5.43 2.59
N PRO A 36 -8.92 -5.45 2.99
CA PRO A 36 -9.99 -5.85 2.08
C PRO A 36 -10.15 -4.83 0.96
N ILE A 37 -10.02 -5.29 -0.28
CA ILE A 37 -10.43 -4.54 -1.48
C ILE A 37 -11.91 -4.83 -1.74
N PRO A 38 -12.76 -3.82 -2.05
CA PRO A 38 -14.16 -4.04 -2.39
C PRO A 38 -14.33 -5.03 -3.55
N ALA A 39 -15.43 -5.77 -3.57
CA ALA A 39 -15.75 -6.64 -4.70
C ALA A 39 -16.00 -5.81 -5.97
N SER A 40 -15.41 -6.26 -7.08
CA SER A 40 -15.60 -5.64 -8.39
C SER A 40 -17.04 -5.81 -8.87
N LYS A 41 -17.61 -4.77 -9.48
CA LYS A 41 -18.94 -4.79 -10.14
C LYS A 41 -18.88 -5.05 -11.64
N GLY A 42 -17.82 -5.71 -12.09
CA GLY A 42 -17.55 -6.04 -13.50
C GLY A 42 -16.21 -5.49 -13.97
N SER A 43 -15.76 -5.90 -15.16
CA SER A 43 -14.43 -5.55 -15.68
C SER A 43 -14.52 -4.77 -16.98
N VAL A 44 -13.57 -3.86 -17.18
CA VAL A 44 -13.40 -3.05 -18.40
C VAL A 44 -11.92 -3.04 -18.77
N THR A 45 -11.61 -3.43 -20.00
CA THR A 45 -10.25 -3.39 -20.53
C THR A 45 -10.14 -2.29 -21.60
N TYR A 46 -9.19 -1.37 -21.42
CA TYR A 46 -8.90 -0.35 -22.42
C TYR A 46 -7.68 -0.70 -23.25
N ARG A 47 -7.80 -0.60 -24.58
CA ARG A 47 -6.67 -0.80 -25.50
C ARG A 47 -5.66 0.36 -25.47
N SER A 48 -6.11 1.55 -25.07
CA SER A 48 -5.32 2.78 -24.92
C SER A 48 -5.65 3.46 -23.58
N ALA A 49 -4.81 4.41 -23.13
CA ALA A 49 -5.03 5.08 -21.86
C ALA A 49 -6.34 5.88 -21.88
N LYS A 50 -7.18 5.71 -20.84
CA LYS A 50 -8.47 6.40 -20.78
C LYS A 50 -8.29 7.80 -20.23
N ARG A 51 -8.43 8.81 -21.10
CA ARG A 51 -8.35 10.23 -20.74
C ARG A 51 -9.66 10.74 -20.13
N ILE A 52 -9.56 11.47 -19.02
CA ILE A 52 -10.69 12.02 -18.23
C ILE A 52 -10.50 13.53 -18.05
N ARG A 53 -11.52 14.32 -18.41
CA ARG A 53 -11.54 15.80 -18.29
C ARG A 53 -12.41 16.35 -17.15
N GLY A 54 -13.18 15.49 -16.48
CA GLY A 54 -14.10 15.88 -15.41
C GLY A 54 -14.18 14.79 -14.37
N VAL A 55 -15.38 14.47 -13.89
CA VAL A 55 -15.59 13.35 -12.97
C VAL A 55 -15.83 12.06 -13.76
N PHE A 56 -15.06 11.03 -13.46
CA PHE A 56 -15.34 9.66 -13.88
C PHE A 56 -15.64 8.81 -12.66
N ASP A 57 -16.88 8.32 -12.58
CA ASP A 57 -17.29 7.34 -11.58
C ASP A 57 -17.17 5.94 -12.17
N GLY A 58 -16.22 5.16 -11.67
CA GLY A 58 -15.95 3.81 -12.12
C GLY A 58 -16.98 2.78 -11.65
N GLY A 59 -17.91 3.15 -10.76
CA GLY A 59 -18.96 2.25 -10.27
C GLY A 59 -18.43 0.98 -9.61
N LEU A 60 -17.24 1.03 -9.01
CA LEU A 60 -16.46 -0.10 -8.48
C LEU A 60 -16.22 -1.23 -9.50
N LYS A 61 -16.17 -0.90 -10.80
CA LYS A 61 -15.67 -1.82 -11.81
C LYS A 61 -14.14 -1.88 -11.76
N MET A 62 -13.60 -3.01 -12.19
CA MET A 62 -12.18 -3.22 -12.40
C MET A 62 -11.76 -2.76 -13.79
N TYR A 63 -10.72 -1.92 -13.85
CA TYR A 63 -10.17 -1.33 -15.05
C TYR A 63 -8.73 -1.77 -15.23
N GLY A 64 -8.38 -2.11 -16.47
CA GLY A 64 -7.03 -2.51 -16.84
C GLY A 64 -6.75 -2.30 -18.31
N ARG A 65 -5.55 -2.70 -18.73
CA ARG A 65 -5.07 -2.59 -20.12
C ARG A 65 -5.02 -3.93 -20.84
N GLY A 66 -5.30 -5.05 -20.15
CA GLY A 66 -5.27 -6.39 -20.72
C GLY A 66 -3.85 -6.85 -21.06
N ILE A 67 -2.84 -6.24 -20.44
CA ILE A 67 -1.42 -6.53 -20.68
C ILE A 67 -0.80 -7.09 -19.41
N ARG A 68 0.20 -7.96 -19.55
CA ARG A 68 0.98 -8.42 -18.41
C ARG A 68 1.95 -7.31 -17.98
N CYS A 69 1.94 -7.00 -16.67
CA CYS A 69 2.89 -6.08 -16.06
C CYS A 69 4.34 -6.36 -16.49
N ASN A 70 5.00 -5.31 -16.96
CA ASN A 70 6.42 -5.28 -17.30
C ASN A 70 7.11 -4.10 -16.61
N ASN A 71 7.77 -4.39 -15.50
CA ASN A 71 8.44 -3.39 -14.65
C ASN A 71 9.94 -3.18 -15.01
N ARG A 72 10.36 -3.53 -16.24
CA ARG A 72 11.78 -3.41 -16.66
C ARG A 72 12.14 -2.01 -17.17
N ARG A 73 11.15 -1.16 -17.46
CA ARG A 73 11.34 0.20 -17.95
C ARG A 73 10.23 1.08 -17.41
N GLU A 74 10.59 2.29 -17.00
CA GLU A 74 9.65 3.38 -16.74
C GLU A 74 8.67 3.55 -17.92
N GLY A 75 7.37 3.65 -17.61
CA GLY A 75 6.33 3.86 -18.59
C GLY A 75 6.04 5.34 -18.86
N GLY A 76 5.27 5.58 -19.91
CA GLY A 76 4.78 6.91 -20.25
C GLY A 76 3.26 7.02 -20.14
N HIS A 77 2.70 8.17 -20.53
CA HIS A 77 1.25 8.38 -20.54
C HIS A 77 0.47 7.31 -21.34
N VAL A 78 1.09 6.73 -22.36
CA VAL A 78 0.46 5.71 -23.21
C VAL A 78 0.24 4.38 -22.48
N ASP A 79 1.03 4.12 -21.44
CA ASP A 79 1.03 2.87 -20.66
C ASP A 79 0.01 2.89 -19.51
N ALA A 80 -0.46 4.08 -19.11
CA ALA A 80 -1.38 4.26 -17.99
C ALA A 80 -2.77 3.65 -18.23
N VAL A 81 -3.45 3.20 -17.18
CA VAL A 81 -4.88 2.88 -17.25
C VAL A 81 -5.70 4.16 -17.48
N PHE A 82 -5.44 5.20 -16.68
CA PHE A 82 -6.13 6.48 -16.77
C PHE A 82 -5.18 7.67 -16.87
N LEU A 83 -5.58 8.67 -17.66
CA LEU A 83 -4.97 10.01 -17.69
C LEU A 83 -5.99 11.03 -17.20
N LEU A 84 -5.70 11.66 -16.07
CA LEU A 84 -6.55 12.69 -15.46
C LEU A 84 -6.01 14.06 -15.86
N GLU A 85 -6.84 14.81 -16.59
CA GLU A 85 -6.56 16.21 -16.96
C GLU A 85 -6.68 17.12 -15.72
N ASP A 86 -6.35 18.39 -15.88
CA ASP A 86 -6.42 19.35 -14.79
C ASP A 86 -7.83 19.45 -14.19
N GLY A 87 -7.91 19.31 -12.87
CA GLY A 87 -9.16 19.31 -12.09
C GLY A 87 -9.97 18.00 -12.19
N ALA A 88 -9.55 17.01 -12.98
CA ALA A 88 -10.31 15.78 -13.14
C ALA A 88 -10.35 14.94 -11.86
N THR A 89 -11.42 14.16 -11.72
CA THR A 89 -11.63 13.25 -10.59
C THR A 89 -11.90 11.84 -11.09
N LEU A 90 -11.10 10.88 -10.63
CA LEU A 90 -11.41 9.45 -10.74
C LEU A 90 -11.98 8.98 -9.41
N ARG A 91 -13.15 8.35 -9.41
CA ARG A 91 -13.72 7.80 -8.18
C ARG A 91 -14.35 6.43 -8.34
N ASN A 92 -14.42 5.68 -7.24
CA ASN A 92 -15.05 4.37 -7.16
C ASN A 92 -14.55 3.44 -8.28
N ALA A 93 -13.25 3.24 -8.39
CA ALA A 93 -12.67 2.40 -9.44
C ALA A 93 -11.71 1.39 -8.83
N LEU A 94 -11.68 0.19 -9.39
CA LEU A 94 -10.62 -0.79 -9.12
C LEU A 94 -9.65 -0.77 -10.29
N ILE A 95 -8.37 -0.80 -10.02
CA ILE A 95 -7.29 -0.91 -11.00
C ILE A 95 -6.70 -2.32 -10.88
N GLY A 96 -6.83 -3.09 -11.96
CA GLY A 96 -6.38 -4.47 -12.04
C GLY A 96 -4.86 -4.62 -12.15
N ALA A 97 -4.38 -5.86 -12.07
CA ALA A 97 -2.97 -6.21 -12.25
C ALA A 97 -2.52 -6.17 -13.73
N ASP A 98 -3.47 -6.09 -14.66
CA ASP A 98 -3.25 -6.14 -16.11
C ASP A 98 -2.88 -4.76 -16.69
N GLN A 99 -1.86 -4.13 -16.10
CA GLN A 99 -1.40 -2.78 -16.39
C GLN A 99 0.13 -2.68 -16.26
N ASN A 100 0.72 -1.67 -16.91
CA ASN A 100 2.12 -1.27 -16.68
C ASN A 100 2.22 -0.03 -15.78
N GLU A 101 1.38 0.97 -16.08
CA GLU A 101 1.23 2.20 -15.31
C GLU A 101 -0.22 2.32 -14.80
N GLY A 102 -0.40 2.78 -13.56
CA GLY A 102 -1.72 2.94 -12.94
C GLY A 102 -2.49 4.16 -13.46
N VAL A 103 -2.42 5.26 -12.72
CA VAL A 103 -3.14 6.51 -13.00
C VAL A 103 -2.15 7.66 -13.09
N HIS A 104 -2.20 8.45 -14.15
CA HIS A 104 -1.42 9.68 -14.24
C HIS A 104 -2.32 10.90 -14.06
N CYS A 105 -1.92 11.80 -13.17
CA CYS A 105 -2.45 13.15 -13.12
C CYS A 105 -1.55 14.08 -13.92
N LEU A 106 -2.11 14.69 -14.96
CA LEU A 106 -1.38 15.58 -15.86
C LEU A 106 -1.17 16.97 -15.25
N ARG A 107 -2.06 17.37 -14.33
CA ARG A 107 -1.95 18.55 -13.45
C ARG A 107 -2.65 18.25 -12.11
N SER A 108 -3.42 19.19 -11.55
CA SER A 108 -4.17 18.94 -10.32
C SER A 108 -5.25 17.88 -10.56
N CYS A 109 -5.48 16.98 -9.61
CA CYS A 109 -6.48 15.92 -9.76
C CYS A 109 -6.99 15.42 -8.41
N THR A 110 -8.11 14.70 -8.42
CA THR A 110 -8.60 13.93 -7.27
C THR A 110 -8.75 12.46 -7.62
N VAL A 111 -8.27 11.60 -6.75
CA VAL A 111 -8.47 10.15 -6.76
C VAL A 111 -9.22 9.78 -5.49
N GLU A 112 -10.45 9.30 -5.62
CA GLU A 112 -11.35 9.07 -4.49
C GLU A 112 -11.92 7.64 -4.49
N ASN A 113 -11.70 6.89 -3.41
CA ASN A 113 -12.17 5.50 -3.31
C ASN A 113 -11.71 4.64 -4.49
N VAL A 114 -10.41 4.76 -4.85
CA VAL A 114 -9.78 3.99 -5.93
C VAL A 114 -8.87 2.93 -5.32
N TRP A 115 -8.92 1.73 -5.88
CA TRP A 115 -8.29 0.55 -5.31
C TRP A 115 -7.40 -0.15 -6.33
N TRP A 116 -6.11 -0.28 -6.07
CA TRP A 116 -5.18 -1.05 -6.91
C TRP A 116 -5.01 -2.45 -6.33
N THR A 117 -5.42 -3.46 -7.09
CA THR A 117 -5.32 -4.87 -6.66
C THR A 117 -3.88 -5.37 -6.71
N ALA A 118 -3.10 -4.87 -7.66
CA ALA A 118 -1.65 -5.06 -7.73
C ALA A 118 -1.05 -3.88 -8.51
N VAL A 119 -0.13 -3.18 -7.88
CA VAL A 119 0.67 -2.13 -8.54
C VAL A 119 1.79 -2.79 -9.34
N CYS A 120 1.98 -2.33 -10.59
CA CYS A 120 3.06 -2.81 -11.47
C CYS A 120 4.32 -1.95 -11.29
N GLU A 121 4.32 -0.75 -11.88
CA GLU A 121 5.33 0.29 -11.69
C GLU A 121 4.82 1.23 -10.58
N ASP A 122 4.00 2.22 -10.93
CA ASP A 122 3.34 3.13 -9.98
C ASP A 122 1.82 2.91 -9.92
N ALA A 123 1.21 3.21 -8.76
CA ALA A 123 -0.24 3.27 -8.64
C ALA A 123 -0.77 4.61 -9.17
N LEU A 124 -0.16 5.70 -8.73
CA LEU A 124 -0.52 7.07 -9.07
C LEU A 124 0.73 7.92 -9.32
N THR A 125 0.78 8.61 -10.44
CA THR A 125 1.90 9.51 -10.77
C THR A 125 1.41 10.92 -11.04
N MET A 126 1.96 11.90 -10.33
CA MET A 126 1.77 13.34 -10.61
C MET A 126 2.77 13.76 -11.69
N LYS A 127 2.38 13.67 -12.96
CA LYS A 127 3.28 13.90 -14.10
C LYS A 127 3.55 15.38 -14.40
N GLY A 128 2.64 16.27 -14.02
CA GLY A 128 2.79 17.71 -14.24
C GLY A 128 2.52 18.53 -12.98
N ASN A 129 2.78 19.83 -13.07
CA ASN A 129 2.61 20.75 -11.93
C ASN A 129 1.14 20.83 -11.51
N GLY A 130 0.87 20.68 -10.21
CA GLY A 130 -0.47 20.71 -9.64
C GLY A 130 -0.58 19.97 -8.32
N ASN A 131 -1.74 20.09 -7.67
CA ASN A 131 -2.01 19.42 -6.41
C ASN A 131 -2.84 18.15 -6.61
N GLY A 132 -2.37 17.03 -6.06
CA GLY A 132 -3.09 15.76 -6.00
C GLY A 132 -3.85 15.58 -4.69
N ARG A 133 -5.03 14.97 -4.75
CA ARG A 133 -5.81 14.56 -3.57
C ARG A 133 -6.14 13.08 -3.68
N VAL A 134 -5.70 12.30 -2.69
CA VAL A 134 -6.05 10.87 -2.56
C VAL A 134 -6.98 10.73 -1.35
N ILE A 135 -8.20 10.24 -1.58
CA ILE A 135 -9.27 10.21 -0.57
C ILE A 135 -9.82 8.79 -0.45
N GLY A 136 -9.46 8.08 0.62
CA GLY A 136 -9.77 6.67 0.79
C GLY A 136 -9.11 5.79 -0.28
N GLY A 137 -9.64 4.58 -0.45
CA GLY A 137 -9.05 3.60 -1.36
C GLY A 137 -7.84 2.87 -0.76
N GLY A 138 -7.05 2.24 -1.63
CA GLY A 138 -5.83 1.54 -1.21
C GLY A 138 -5.08 0.92 -2.38
N ALA A 139 -3.79 0.64 -2.20
CA ALA A 139 -2.97 -0.05 -3.17
C ALA A 139 -2.21 -1.22 -2.54
N GLN A 140 -2.12 -2.35 -3.26
CA GLN A 140 -1.37 -3.53 -2.83
C GLN A 140 -0.35 -3.94 -3.88
N GLY A 141 0.65 -4.73 -3.48
CA GLY A 141 1.57 -5.38 -4.42
C GLY A 141 2.62 -4.48 -5.08
N ALA A 142 2.74 -3.21 -4.67
CA ALA A 142 3.80 -2.33 -5.13
C ALA A 142 5.18 -2.88 -4.71
N ARG A 143 6.14 -2.87 -5.65
CA ARG A 143 7.51 -3.32 -5.41
C ARG A 143 8.46 -2.19 -5.04
N ASP A 144 8.14 -0.97 -5.45
CA ASP A 144 8.93 0.22 -5.18
C ASP A 144 8.00 1.36 -4.73
N LYS A 145 7.34 2.03 -5.67
CA LYS A 145 6.54 3.21 -5.41
C LYS A 145 5.05 2.93 -5.55
N VAL A 146 4.25 3.57 -4.69
CA VAL A 146 2.78 3.64 -4.84
C VAL A 146 2.40 4.96 -5.47
N ILE A 147 3.00 6.05 -4.99
CA ILE A 147 2.77 7.40 -5.49
C ILE A 147 4.11 7.99 -5.91
N GLN A 148 4.20 8.38 -7.18
CA GLN A 148 5.33 9.10 -7.74
C GLN A 148 4.93 10.56 -8.00
N HIS A 149 5.88 11.47 -7.76
CA HIS A 149 5.64 12.92 -7.89
C HIS A 149 6.74 13.55 -8.76
N ASP A 150 6.46 13.70 -10.05
CA ASP A 150 7.42 14.25 -11.03
C ASP A 150 7.31 15.78 -11.18
N GLY A 151 6.15 16.36 -10.86
CA GLY A 151 5.88 17.80 -10.99
C GLY A 151 6.13 18.62 -9.72
N LEU A 152 5.91 19.94 -9.80
CA LEU A 152 5.80 20.82 -8.63
C LEU A 152 4.39 20.77 -8.04
N GLY A 153 4.28 20.70 -6.71
CA GLY A 153 2.98 20.73 -6.03
C GLY A 153 2.96 19.92 -4.74
N THR A 154 1.76 19.44 -4.38
CA THR A 154 1.54 18.63 -3.19
C THR A 154 0.61 17.45 -3.49
N VAL A 155 0.85 16.31 -2.85
CA VAL A 155 -0.12 15.21 -2.77
C VAL A 155 -0.64 15.11 -1.35
N ARG A 156 -1.96 15.26 -1.17
CA ARG A 156 -2.61 15.11 0.13
C ARG A 156 -3.37 13.78 0.18
N ILE A 157 -2.95 12.90 1.07
CA ILE A 157 -3.55 11.59 1.27
C ILE A 157 -4.39 11.63 2.55
N ARG A 158 -5.65 11.22 2.46
CA ARG A 158 -6.56 11.14 3.60
C ARG A 158 -7.37 9.86 3.50
N GLN A 159 -7.49 9.13 4.61
CA GLN A 159 -8.43 8.02 4.69
C GLN A 159 -9.85 8.55 4.88
N ARG A 160 -10.83 7.93 4.23
CA ARG A 160 -12.24 8.21 4.52
C ARG A 160 -12.54 7.55 5.87
N ALA A 161 -13.01 8.32 6.85
CA ALA A 161 -13.43 7.76 8.13
C ALA A 161 -14.42 6.61 7.89
N ARG A 162 -14.14 5.43 8.45
CA ARG A 162 -15.17 4.40 8.55
C ARG A 162 -16.30 5.00 9.37
N ARG A 163 -17.48 5.19 8.77
CA ARG A 163 -18.69 5.27 9.59
C ARG A 163 -18.79 3.89 10.25
N SER A 164 -18.68 3.84 11.57
CA SER A 164 -19.03 2.63 12.30
C SER A 164 -20.45 2.25 11.83
N PRO A 165 -20.71 1.01 11.41
CA PRO A 165 -22.09 0.60 11.23
C PRO A 165 -22.78 0.86 12.57
N GLU A 166 -23.81 1.69 12.56
CA GLU A 166 -24.68 1.85 13.73
C GLU A 166 -25.04 0.43 14.17
N ALA A 167 -24.66 0.10 15.41
CA ALA A 167 -25.11 -1.12 16.04
C ALA A 167 -26.63 -1.07 15.98
N HIS A 168 -27.20 -1.90 15.12
CA HIS A 168 -28.64 -2.08 15.02
C HIS A 168 -29.05 -2.81 16.30
N THR A 169 -29.23 -2.06 17.38
CA THR A 169 -29.88 -2.54 18.59
C THR A 169 -31.34 -2.82 18.22
N ARG A 170 -31.64 -4.12 18.09
CA ARG A 170 -32.97 -4.66 18.34
C ARG A 170 -33.22 -4.67 19.84
#